data_AF-A0A7J6V8Q2-F1
#
_entry.id   AF-A0A7J6V8Q2-F1
#
_cell.length_a   1.000
_cell.length_b   1.000
_cell.length_c   1.000
_cell.angle_alpha   90.00
_cell.angle_beta   90.00
_cell.angle_gamma   90.00
#
_symmetry.space_group_name_H-M   'P 1'
#
loop_
_entity.id
_entity.type
_entity.pdbx_description
1 polymer ?
#
loop_
_entity_poly.entity_id
_entity_poly.type
_entity_poly.pdbx_seq_one_letter_code
_entity_poly.pdbx_strand_id
1 'polypeptide(L)'
;MTIAVKDIKRLCPTNMEAIVWGENCQLRYSNVKFFGVMDYTTNITLFNKQNISDPDGFRTVVRDFMGNLSREAAFGSSSDRYALDEDVKYRENENISGLVQCTRDLSRNDCNICLQNAILDIQTCCYFYRGARVLSRSCYLRYELYHLSEPVALPGKQPSKRKFTFSATLFVSYRPLQHSRHRLLL
;
A
#
# COMPACT_ATOMS: atom_id res chain seq x y z
N MET A 1 -3.86 -15.56 -5.65
CA MET A 1 -2.92 -16.14 -4.66
C MET A 1 -1.82 -17.03 -5.26
N THR A 2 -2.08 -17.83 -6.30
CA THR A 2 -1.08 -18.76 -6.87
C THR A 2 0.20 -18.10 -7.41
N ILE A 3 0.11 -16.86 -7.89
CA ILE A 3 1.26 -16.09 -8.38
C ILE A 3 2.18 -15.70 -7.21
N ALA A 4 1.66 -15.06 -6.16
CA ALA A 4 2.43 -14.64 -5.00
C ALA A 4 3.18 -15.80 -4.30
N VAL A 5 2.54 -16.98 -4.21
CA VAL A 5 3.17 -18.19 -3.63
C VAL A 5 4.33 -18.69 -4.50
N LYS A 6 4.18 -18.68 -5.83
CA LYS A 6 5.26 -19.07 -6.74
C LYS A 6 6.41 -18.07 -6.69
N ASP A 7 6.10 -16.77 -6.66
CA ASP A 7 7.10 -15.72 -6.65
C ASP A 7 7.89 -15.68 -5.34
N ILE A 8 7.24 -15.79 -4.19
CA ILE A 8 7.96 -15.73 -2.91
C ILE A 8 8.93 -16.90 -2.75
N LYS A 9 8.55 -18.11 -3.21
CA LYS A 9 9.44 -19.29 -3.22
C LYS A 9 10.63 -19.11 -4.15
N ARG A 10 10.42 -18.48 -5.32
CA ARG A 10 11.48 -18.21 -6.30
C ARG A 10 12.44 -17.11 -5.83
N LEU A 11 11.91 -16.06 -5.22
CA LEU A 11 12.69 -14.87 -4.81
C LEU A 11 13.37 -15.05 -3.45
N CYS A 12 12.81 -15.88 -2.57
CA CYS A 12 13.32 -16.11 -1.21
C CYS A 12 13.50 -17.62 -0.94
N PRO A 13 14.41 -18.33 -1.64
CA PRO A 13 14.51 -19.79 -1.56
C PRO A 13 15.02 -20.30 -0.19
N THR A 14 15.79 -19.49 0.55
CA THR A 14 16.44 -19.90 1.81
C THR A 14 16.11 -19.03 3.01
N ASN A 15 15.39 -17.92 2.80
CA ASN A 15 15.03 -17.01 3.89
C ASN A 15 13.91 -17.61 4.72
N MET A 16 14.06 -17.55 6.05
CA MET A 16 13.04 -17.96 7.01
C MET A 16 11.95 -16.91 7.24
N GLU A 17 12.17 -15.70 6.73
CA GLU A 17 11.19 -14.61 6.73
C GLU A 17 11.20 -13.89 5.39
N ALA A 18 10.01 -13.74 4.80
CA ALA A 18 9.79 -12.92 3.63
C ALA A 18 8.37 -12.37 3.61
N ILE A 19 8.22 -11.22 2.95
CA ILE A 19 6.94 -10.62 2.66
C ILE A 19 6.90 -10.15 1.21
N VAL A 20 5.76 -10.38 0.58
CA VAL A 20 5.45 -10.00 -0.79
C VAL A 20 4.20 -9.14 -0.79
N TRP A 21 4.26 -7.99 -1.46
CA TRP A 21 3.10 -7.18 -1.78
C TRP A 21 2.84 -7.25 -3.28
N GLY A 22 1.69 -7.78 -3.65
CA GLY A 22 1.11 -7.65 -4.98
C GLY A 22 0.00 -6.59 -4.98
N GLU A 23 -0.55 -6.30 -6.14
CA GLU A 23 -1.59 -5.25 -6.28
C GLU A 23 -2.81 -5.48 -5.39
N ASN A 24 -3.25 -6.74 -5.28
CA ASN A 24 -4.48 -7.12 -4.60
C ASN A 24 -4.26 -8.01 -3.38
N CYS A 25 -3.00 -8.30 -3.01
CA CYS A 25 -2.73 -9.21 -1.90
C CYS A 25 -1.34 -9.01 -1.28
N GLN A 26 -1.24 -9.38 -0.01
CA GLN A 26 0.00 -9.47 0.75
C GLN A 26 0.21 -10.92 1.18
N LEU A 27 1.44 -11.42 1.08
CA LEU A 27 1.83 -12.74 1.56
C LEU A 27 3.07 -12.61 2.43
N ARG A 28 2.97 -13.00 3.69
CA ARG A 28 4.07 -12.97 4.66
C ARG A 28 4.24 -14.35 5.30
N TYR A 29 5.48 -14.80 5.42
CA TYR A 29 5.85 -15.89 6.32
C TYR A 29 7.07 -15.49 7.15
N SER A 30 7.19 -16.04 8.34
CA SER A 30 8.33 -15.84 9.24
C SER A 30 8.46 -17.02 10.20
N ASN A 31 9.67 -17.30 10.66
CA ASN A 31 9.94 -18.18 11.80
C ASN A 31 9.79 -17.46 13.16
N VAL A 32 9.55 -16.16 13.15
CA VAL A 32 9.22 -15.34 14.34
C VAL A 32 7.71 -15.18 14.43
N LYS A 33 7.14 -15.21 15.65
CA LYS A 33 5.70 -14.95 15.85
C LYS A 33 5.38 -13.49 15.50
N PHE A 34 4.47 -13.28 14.54
CA PHE A 34 4.04 -11.94 14.11
C PHE A 34 2.51 -11.75 14.14
N PHE A 35 1.73 -12.81 14.33
CA PHE A 35 0.28 -12.69 14.43
C PHE A 35 -0.13 -11.89 15.67
N GLY A 36 -0.98 -10.88 15.48
CA GLY A 36 -1.46 -9.98 16.52
C GLY A 36 -0.42 -8.96 16.99
N VAL A 37 0.73 -8.88 16.31
CA VAL A 37 1.82 -7.95 16.66
C VAL A 37 1.95 -6.90 15.58
N MET A 38 1.76 -5.62 15.96
CA MET A 38 1.98 -4.51 15.04
C MET A 38 3.46 -4.43 14.65
N ASP A 39 3.74 -4.53 13.36
CA ASP A 39 5.07 -4.45 12.78
C ASP A 39 5.08 -3.39 11.68
N TYR A 40 5.57 -2.21 12.05
CA TYR A 40 5.70 -1.06 11.16
C TYR A 40 7.15 -0.83 10.73
N THR A 41 7.92 -1.90 10.54
CA THR A 41 9.33 -1.82 10.16
C THR A 41 9.55 -2.14 8.68
N THR A 42 10.64 -1.62 8.11
CA THR A 42 11.05 -1.90 6.72
C THR A 42 10.00 -1.54 5.66
N ASN A 43 9.26 -0.45 5.88
CA ASN A 43 8.20 -0.01 4.99
C ASN A 43 8.78 0.46 3.65
N ILE A 44 8.04 0.22 2.57
CA ILE A 44 8.36 0.75 1.24
C ILE A 44 7.32 1.81 0.91
N THR A 45 7.81 3.04 0.70
CA THR A 45 6.96 4.13 0.24
C THR A 45 7.16 4.37 -1.25
N LEU A 46 6.05 4.42 -1.98
CA LEU A 46 6.00 4.64 -3.42
C LEU A 46 5.15 5.87 -3.69
N PHE A 47 5.43 6.57 -4.78
CA PHE A 47 4.71 7.78 -5.13
C PHE A 47 4.59 7.96 -6.63
N ASN A 48 3.55 8.66 -7.03
CA ASN A 48 3.37 9.12 -8.40
C ASN A 48 4.39 10.24 -8.68
N LYS A 49 5.14 10.16 -9.79
CA LYS A 49 6.16 11.18 -10.12
C LYS A 49 5.59 12.52 -10.59
N GLN A 50 4.28 12.62 -10.77
CA GLN A 50 3.60 13.86 -11.11
C GLN A 50 3.33 14.69 -9.86
N ASN A 51 3.71 15.96 -9.92
CA ASN A 51 3.51 16.91 -8.83
C ASN A 51 2.08 17.43 -8.77
N ILE A 52 1.67 17.86 -7.59
CA ILE A 52 0.44 18.63 -7.36
C ILE A 52 0.74 20.13 -7.40
N SER A 53 -0.19 20.93 -7.94
CA SER A 53 0.02 22.38 -8.10
C SER A 53 -0.02 23.17 -6.79
N ASP A 54 -0.67 22.64 -5.76
CA ASP A 54 -0.82 23.24 -4.42
C ASP A 54 -0.55 22.17 -3.36
N PRO A 55 0.73 21.96 -3.01
CA PRO A 55 1.11 20.91 -2.08
C PRO A 55 0.53 21.08 -0.67
N ASP A 56 0.45 22.30 -0.14
CA ASP A 56 0.03 22.53 1.24
C ASP A 56 -1.48 22.34 1.42
N GLY A 57 -2.29 22.85 0.48
CA GLY A 57 -3.73 22.60 0.45
C GLY A 57 -4.03 21.12 0.28
N PHE A 58 -3.39 20.48 -0.71
CA PHE A 58 -3.56 19.05 -0.98
C PHE A 58 -3.17 18.17 0.22
N ARG A 59 -2.03 18.48 0.85
CA ARG A 59 -1.51 17.77 2.02
C ARG A 59 -2.54 17.70 3.15
N THR A 60 -3.22 18.81 3.41
CA THR A 60 -4.26 18.91 4.45
C THR A 60 -5.45 18.03 4.12
N VAL A 61 -5.95 18.10 2.88
CA VAL A 61 -7.08 17.27 2.43
C VAL A 61 -6.74 15.78 2.50
N VAL A 62 -5.56 15.37 2.03
CA VAL A 62 -5.10 13.98 2.09
C VAL A 62 -4.97 13.49 3.53
N ARG A 63 -4.42 14.31 4.45
CA ARG A 63 -4.29 13.93 5.86
C ARG A 63 -5.65 13.61 6.47
N ASP A 64 -6.61 14.51 6.29
CA ASP A 64 -7.92 14.38 6.91
C ASP A 64 -8.71 13.23 6.29
N PHE A 65 -8.62 13.10 4.95
CA PHE A 65 -9.23 11.99 4.21
C PHE A 65 -8.71 10.62 4.65
N MET A 66 -7.39 10.43 4.63
CA MET A 66 -6.79 9.14 5.03
C MET A 66 -6.99 8.88 6.53
N GLY A 67 -7.07 9.93 7.35
CA GLY A 67 -7.43 9.83 8.76
C GLY A 67 -8.85 9.31 8.97
N ASN A 68 -9.81 9.73 8.15
CA ASN A 68 -11.19 9.22 8.18
C ASN A 68 -11.22 7.73 7.79
N LEU A 69 -10.57 7.36 6.69
CA LEU A 69 -10.46 5.97 6.24
C LEU A 69 -9.78 5.09 7.29
N SER A 70 -8.73 5.59 7.96
CA SER A 70 -8.05 4.89 9.07
C SER A 70 -9.01 4.56 10.20
N ARG A 71 -9.87 5.51 10.58
CA ARG A 71 -10.86 5.28 11.64
C ARG A 71 -11.93 4.29 11.21
N GLU A 72 -12.39 4.34 9.97
CA GLU A 72 -13.35 3.36 9.45
C GLU A 72 -12.76 1.95 9.41
N ALA A 73 -11.55 1.79 8.87
CA ALA A 73 -10.90 0.48 8.81
C ALA A 73 -10.62 -0.10 10.22
N ALA A 74 -10.21 0.74 11.17
CA ALA A 74 -9.88 0.30 12.53
C ALA A 74 -11.11 0.08 13.41
N PHE A 75 -12.06 1.01 13.38
CA PHE A 75 -13.16 1.11 14.35
C PHE A 75 -14.55 0.93 13.75
N GLY A 76 -14.67 0.78 12.43
CA GLY A 76 -15.93 0.49 11.75
C GLY A 76 -16.56 -0.83 12.20
N SER A 77 -17.76 -1.07 11.67
CA SER A 77 -18.53 -2.28 11.96
C SER A 77 -17.95 -3.51 11.25
N SER A 78 -17.25 -3.32 10.12
CA SER A 78 -16.64 -4.41 9.37
C SER A 78 -15.46 -5.05 10.11
N SER A 79 -15.37 -6.38 9.99
CA SER A 79 -14.24 -7.17 10.50
C SER A 79 -13.09 -7.30 9.50
N ASP A 80 -13.22 -6.70 8.31
CA ASP A 80 -12.25 -6.84 7.22
C ASP A 80 -11.04 -5.90 7.36
N ARG A 81 -11.09 -4.97 8.32
CA ARG A 81 -10.01 -4.01 8.62
C ARG A 81 -9.56 -3.21 7.40
N TYR A 82 -10.53 -2.76 6.62
CA TYR A 82 -10.35 -2.15 5.32
C TYR A 82 -11.32 -0.99 5.14
N ALA A 83 -10.90 0.05 4.43
CA ALA A 83 -11.79 1.11 3.96
C ALA A 83 -11.33 1.62 2.58
N LEU A 84 -12.31 1.97 1.75
CA LEU A 84 -12.14 2.54 0.41
C LEU A 84 -13.16 3.65 0.23
N ASP A 85 -12.69 4.77 -0.30
CA ASP A 85 -13.53 5.84 -0.79
C ASP A 85 -12.85 6.41 -2.03
N GLU A 86 -13.60 6.58 -3.10
CA GLU A 86 -13.04 6.93 -4.42
C GLU A 86 -13.40 8.33 -4.88
N ASP A 87 -14.25 9.05 -4.16
CA ASP A 87 -14.94 10.23 -4.68
C ASP A 87 -14.79 11.48 -3.78
N VAL A 88 -13.63 11.64 -3.14
CA VAL A 88 -13.38 12.81 -2.28
C VAL A 88 -12.97 14.01 -3.11
N LYS A 89 -13.84 15.02 -3.15
CA LYS A 89 -13.62 16.24 -3.92
C LYS A 89 -12.39 17.01 -3.41
N TYR A 90 -11.41 17.25 -4.29
CA TYR A 90 -10.29 18.16 -4.02
C TYR A 90 -10.42 19.47 -4.79
N ARG A 91 -10.62 19.40 -6.11
CA ARG A 91 -10.80 20.56 -7.01
C ARG A 91 -11.81 20.26 -8.10
N GLU A 92 -12.17 21.27 -8.89
CA GLU A 92 -12.98 21.07 -10.09
C GLU A 92 -12.34 19.99 -10.97
N ASN A 93 -13.11 18.95 -11.29
CA ASN A 93 -12.67 17.76 -12.02
C ASN A 93 -11.50 16.95 -11.42
N GLU A 94 -11.12 17.17 -10.16
CA GLU A 94 -10.13 16.35 -9.46
C GLU A 94 -10.69 15.79 -8.15
N ASN A 95 -10.84 14.47 -8.10
CA ASN A 95 -11.27 13.73 -6.93
C ASN A 95 -10.13 12.81 -6.46
N ILE A 96 -10.01 12.66 -5.15
CA ILE A 96 -9.03 11.79 -4.51
C ILE A 96 -9.72 10.46 -4.22
N SER A 97 -9.07 9.38 -4.62
CA SER A 97 -9.43 8.04 -4.22
C SER A 97 -8.40 7.52 -3.21
N GLY A 98 -8.87 6.82 -2.19
CA GLY A 98 -8.05 6.36 -1.06
C GLY A 98 -8.48 4.98 -0.57
N LEU A 99 -7.49 4.17 -0.24
CA LEU A 99 -7.65 2.82 0.27
C LEU A 99 -6.69 2.60 1.44
N VAL A 100 -7.20 2.07 2.54
CA VAL A 100 -6.39 1.62 3.67
C VAL A 100 -6.78 0.22 4.09
N GLN A 101 -5.80 -0.54 4.58
CA GLN A 101 -6.02 -1.89 5.06
C GLN A 101 -5.04 -2.23 6.19
N CYS A 102 -5.50 -2.97 7.19
CA CYS A 102 -4.65 -3.62 8.19
C CYS A 102 -4.70 -5.14 8.03
N THR A 103 -3.68 -5.83 8.54
CA THR A 103 -3.78 -7.28 8.70
C THR A 103 -4.84 -7.59 9.76
N ARG A 104 -5.68 -8.60 9.49
CA ARG A 104 -6.92 -8.86 10.25
C ARG A 104 -6.67 -9.37 11.67
N ASP A 105 -5.45 -9.82 11.95
CA ASP A 105 -4.98 -10.31 13.24
C ASP A 105 -4.70 -9.18 14.25
N LEU A 106 -4.62 -7.92 13.82
CA LEU A 106 -4.37 -6.79 14.71
C LEU A 106 -5.59 -6.36 15.52
N SER A 107 -5.32 -5.81 16.69
CA SER A 107 -6.31 -5.06 17.46
C SER A 107 -6.77 -3.81 16.70
N ARG A 108 -7.95 -3.28 17.05
CA ARG A 108 -8.47 -2.04 16.44
C ARG A 108 -7.48 -0.88 16.65
N ASN A 109 -6.91 -0.78 17.84
CA ASN A 109 -5.98 0.28 18.20
C ASN A 109 -4.66 0.17 17.41
N ASP A 110 -4.08 -1.03 17.34
CA ASP A 110 -2.84 -1.26 16.59
C ASP A 110 -3.02 -1.02 15.08
N CYS A 111 -4.18 -1.41 14.54
CA CYS A 111 -4.54 -1.08 13.16
C CYS A 111 -4.53 0.44 12.93
N ASN A 112 -5.20 1.20 13.81
CA ASN A 112 -5.23 2.65 13.70
C ASN A 112 -3.82 3.26 13.83
N ILE A 113 -3.01 2.83 14.81
CA ILE A 113 -1.64 3.33 14.98
C ILE A 113 -0.80 3.07 13.73
N CYS A 114 -0.88 1.87 13.17
CA CYS A 114 -0.17 1.52 11.94
C CYS A 114 -0.52 2.46 10.78
N LEU A 115 -1.82 2.70 10.58
CA LEU A 115 -2.31 3.59 9.52
C LEU A 115 -1.97 5.06 9.79
N GLN A 116 -1.99 5.53 11.04
CA GLN A 116 -1.53 6.87 11.39
C GLN A 116 -0.04 7.07 11.07
N ASN A 117 0.81 6.07 11.34
CA ASN A 117 2.22 6.13 10.95
C ASN A 117 2.37 6.17 9.42
N ALA A 118 1.55 5.42 8.66
CA ALA A 118 1.54 5.49 7.20
C ALA A 118 1.10 6.85 6.66
N ILE A 119 0.16 7.51 7.34
CA ILE A 119 -0.21 8.89 7.04
C ILE A 119 0.99 9.82 7.29
N LEU A 120 1.69 9.71 8.42
CA LEU A 120 2.87 10.52 8.69
C LEU A 120 3.98 10.34 7.65
N ASP A 121 4.21 9.11 7.18
CA ASP A 121 5.21 8.83 6.15
C ASP A 121 4.88 9.57 4.84
N ILE A 122 3.64 9.46 4.33
CA ILE A 122 3.26 10.16 3.08
C ILE A 122 3.24 11.68 3.23
N GLN A 123 2.91 12.18 4.43
CA GLN A 123 2.92 13.61 4.75
C GLN A 123 4.33 14.18 4.78
N THR A 124 5.34 13.35 5.00
CA THR A 124 6.74 13.76 5.10
C THR A 124 7.46 13.60 3.77
N CYS A 125 7.35 12.43 3.12
CA CYS A 125 8.11 12.15 1.89
C CYS A 125 7.45 12.67 0.62
N CYS A 126 6.12 12.76 0.63
CA CYS A 126 5.34 12.57 -0.61
C CYS A 126 4.19 13.57 -0.76
N TYR A 127 4.14 14.60 0.10
CA TYR A 127 3.04 15.56 0.17
C TYR A 127 2.84 16.39 -1.12
N PHE A 128 3.86 16.44 -1.98
CA PHE A 128 3.86 17.17 -3.25
C PHE A 128 3.47 16.30 -4.45
N TYR A 129 3.17 15.01 -4.25
CA TYR A 129 2.82 14.07 -5.31
C TYR A 129 1.32 13.78 -5.36
N ARG A 130 0.81 13.57 -6.59
CA ARG A 130 -0.61 13.25 -6.88
C ARG A 130 -1.11 11.91 -6.31
N GLY A 131 -0.20 11.07 -5.85
CA GLY A 131 -0.51 9.75 -5.29
C GLY A 131 0.66 9.19 -4.52
N ALA A 132 0.37 8.43 -3.48
CA ALA A 132 1.38 7.71 -2.70
C ALA A 132 0.84 6.39 -2.17
N ARG A 133 1.77 5.47 -1.87
CA ARG A 133 1.50 4.17 -1.28
C ARG A 133 2.50 3.88 -0.19
N VAL A 134 2.04 3.26 0.89
CA VAL A 134 2.90 2.70 1.93
C VAL A 134 2.64 1.21 2.03
N LEU A 135 3.69 0.43 1.77
CA LEU A 135 3.70 -1.01 1.91
C LEU A 135 4.36 -1.34 3.25
N SER A 136 3.55 -1.56 4.28
CA SER A 136 4.03 -2.01 5.58
C SER A 136 3.72 -3.50 5.78
N ARG A 137 4.33 -4.09 6.80
CA ARG A 137 4.11 -5.49 7.17
C ARG A 137 2.78 -5.71 7.90
N SER A 138 2.22 -4.65 8.48
CA SER A 138 0.98 -4.68 9.26
C SER A 138 -0.17 -3.88 8.66
N CYS A 139 0.12 -2.92 7.77
CA CYS A 139 -0.91 -2.15 7.10
C CYS A 139 -0.46 -1.68 5.71
N TYR A 140 -1.44 -1.22 4.95
CA TYR A 140 -1.30 -0.70 3.61
C TYR A 140 -2.10 0.59 3.50
N LEU A 141 -1.52 1.55 2.81
CA LEU A 141 -2.14 2.84 2.51
C LEU A 141 -1.89 3.15 1.04
N ARG A 142 -2.92 3.61 0.33
CA ARG A 142 -2.80 4.18 -1.02
C ARG A 142 -3.77 5.32 -1.20
N TYR A 143 -3.31 6.41 -1.81
CA TYR A 143 -4.19 7.41 -2.41
C TYR A 143 -3.70 7.76 -3.81
N GLU A 144 -4.63 8.14 -4.67
CA GLU A 144 -4.37 8.58 -6.05
C GLU A 144 -5.44 9.59 -6.48
N LEU A 145 -5.20 10.34 -7.56
CA LEU A 145 -6.20 11.22 -8.21
C LEU A 145 -6.95 10.51 -9.37
N TYR A 146 -7.05 9.18 -9.30
CA TYR A 146 -7.81 8.34 -10.23
C TYR A 146 -8.43 7.17 -9.46
N HIS A 147 -9.52 6.61 -9.99
CA HIS A 147 -10.23 5.49 -9.39
C HIS A 147 -9.31 4.28 -9.22
N LEU A 148 -9.29 3.72 -8.02
CA LEU A 148 -8.51 2.54 -7.66
C LEU A 148 -9.18 1.25 -8.15
N SER A 149 -10.50 1.27 -8.34
CA SER A 149 -11.31 0.20 -8.91
C SER A 149 -11.15 0.05 -10.43
N GLU A 150 -10.64 1.08 -11.13
CA GLU A 150 -10.35 0.99 -12.55
C GLU A 150 -8.93 0.45 -12.81
N PRO A 151 -8.76 -0.54 -13.71
CA PRO A 151 -7.44 -0.85 -14.23
C PRO A 151 -6.93 0.38 -14.98
N VAL A 152 -5.75 0.90 -14.61
CA VAL A 152 -5.13 2.07 -15.25
C VAL A 152 -5.05 1.85 -16.77
N ALA A 153 -6.01 2.39 -17.50
CA ALA A 153 -5.89 2.55 -18.94
C ALA A 153 -4.93 3.71 -19.16
N LEU A 154 -3.70 3.40 -19.58
CA LEU A 154 -2.77 4.42 -20.06
C LEU A 154 -3.49 5.21 -21.16
N PRO A 155 -3.50 6.56 -21.11
CA PRO A 155 -4.10 7.36 -22.17
C PRO A 155 -3.35 7.05 -23.47
N GLY A 156 -4.06 6.46 -24.43
CA GLY A 156 -3.60 6.29 -25.81
C GLY A 156 -3.21 4.89 -26.27
N LYS A 157 -4.01 3.84 -25.97
CA LYS A 157 -4.26 2.71 -26.90
C LYS A 157 -5.28 1.70 -26.35
N GLN A 158 -6.49 1.67 -26.93
CA GLN A 158 -7.36 0.48 -26.99
C GLN A 158 -7.35 -0.06 -28.44
N PRO A 159 -7.75 -1.32 -28.71
CA PRO A 159 -7.26 -2.56 -28.14
C PRO A 159 -6.84 -3.51 -29.30
N SER A 160 -5.59 -3.95 -29.36
CA SER A 160 -5.26 -5.14 -30.17
C SER A 160 -5.12 -6.33 -29.24
N LYS A 161 -5.80 -7.41 -29.60
CA LYS A 161 -5.77 -8.72 -28.93
C LYS A 161 -4.35 -9.27 -28.91
N ARG A 162 -3.53 -8.79 -27.98
CA ARG A 162 -2.32 -9.46 -27.52
C ARG A 162 -2.57 -9.75 -26.05
N LYS A 163 -2.33 -10.98 -25.63
CA LYS A 163 -2.32 -11.37 -24.23
C LYS A 163 -1.28 -10.49 -23.53
N PHE A 164 -1.69 -9.35 -23.00
CA PHE A 164 -0.88 -8.55 -22.12
C PHE A 164 -0.83 -9.30 -20.81
N THR A 165 0.25 -10.05 -20.61
CA THR A 165 0.63 -10.51 -19.28
C THR A 165 0.93 -9.25 -18.47
N PHE A 166 0.00 -8.86 -17.60
CA PHE A 166 0.23 -7.79 -16.63
C PHE A 166 1.50 -8.14 -15.86
N SER A 167 2.54 -7.33 -15.97
CA SER A 167 3.69 -7.41 -15.08
C SER A 167 3.24 -6.82 -13.75
N ALA A 168 2.65 -7.66 -12.89
CA ALA A 168 2.35 -7.29 -11.51
C ALA A 168 3.68 -6.89 -10.86
N THR A 169 3.86 -5.60 -10.54
CA THR A 169 5.05 -5.15 -9.82
C THR A 169 4.99 -5.75 -8.42
N LEU A 170 5.89 -6.69 -8.15
CA LEU A 170 5.89 -7.50 -6.95
C LEU A 170 6.99 -6.97 -6.02
N PHE A 171 6.62 -6.36 -4.90
CA PHE A 171 7.60 -5.86 -3.94
C PHE A 171 7.93 -6.94 -2.93
N VAL A 172 9.21 -7.15 -2.65
CA VAL A 172 9.68 -8.20 -1.72
C VAL A 172 10.61 -7.60 -0.69
N SER A 173 10.37 -7.92 0.58
CA SER A 173 11.28 -7.65 1.68
C SER A 173 11.56 -8.95 2.44
N TYR A 174 12.83 -9.19 2.79
CA TYR A 174 13.27 -10.34 3.56
C TYR A 174 14.30 -9.91 4.60
N ARG A 175 14.34 -10.64 5.72
CA ARG A 175 15.40 -10.46 6.72
C ARG A 175 16.60 -11.32 6.27
N PRO A 176 17.79 -10.73 6.01
CA PRO A 176 18.97 -11.53 5.74
C PRO A 176 19.33 -12.33 6.99
N LEU A 177 19.79 -13.58 6.80
CA LEU A 177 20.63 -14.24 7.80
C LEU A 177 21.84 -13.33 8.03
N GLN A 178 22.22 -13.08 9.29
CA GLN A 178 23.26 -12.11 9.68
C GLN A 178 24.57 -12.29 8.88
N HIS A 179 24.69 -11.67 7.70
CA HIS A 179 25.94 -11.30 6.97
C HIS A 179 25.77 -10.88 5.49
N SER A 180 24.60 -10.44 5.01
CA SER A 180 24.56 -9.93 3.62
C SER A 180 23.53 -8.82 3.37
N ARG A 181 23.97 -7.85 2.56
CA ARG A 181 23.30 -6.58 2.24
C ARG A 181 21.92 -6.78 1.62
N HIS A 182 20.98 -5.92 2.00
CA HIS A 182 19.64 -5.81 1.40
C HIS A 182 19.73 -5.61 -0.12
N ARG A 183 19.02 -6.44 -0.88
CA ARG A 183 18.85 -6.30 -2.34
C ARG A 183 17.38 -6.01 -2.63
N LEU A 184 17.07 -4.78 -3.02
CA LEU A 184 15.84 -4.49 -3.78
C LEU A 184 16.02 -5.15 -5.16
N LEU A 185 15.13 -6.06 -5.53
CA LEU A 185 15.01 -6.50 -6.91
C LEU A 185 13.90 -5.64 -7.54
N LEU A 186 14.31 -4.73 -8.43
CA LEU A 186 13.43 -3.94 -9.31
C LEU A 186 12.96 -4.81 -10.48
#